data_AF-A0A0C3PU06-F1
#
_entry.id   AF-A0A0C3PU06-F1
#
_cell.length_a   1.000
_cell.length_b   1.000
_cell.length_c   1.000
_cell.angle_alpha   90.00
_cell.angle_beta   90.00
_cell.angle_gamma   90.00
#
_symmetry.space_group_name_H-M   'P 1'
#
loop_
_entity.id
_entity.type
_entity.pdbx_description
1 polymer ?
#
loop_
_entity_poly.entity_id
_entity_poly.type
_entity_poly.pdbx_seq_one_letter_code
_entity_poly.pdbx_strand_id
1 'polypeptide(L)'
;MDGHHEKILFYGREGEACEGFIRAVREVAFAAGRIRDDAWMADFASTCLDGSALRYYENLGSDIQSDWRLLRQALLTRYPPPDQAGGTPVGNLGFERFISPI
;
A
#
# COMPACT_ATOMS: atom_id res chain seq x y z
N MET A 1 17.01 -28.99 3.55
CA MET A 1 16.06 -28.42 2.59
C MET A 1 16.19 -26.92 2.71
N ASP A 2 17.01 -26.32 1.85
CA ASP A 2 17.20 -24.87 1.80
C ASP A 2 15.94 -24.24 1.22
N GLY A 3 14.96 -24.04 2.11
CA GLY A 3 13.74 -23.32 1.78
C GLY A 3 14.10 -21.86 1.59
N HIS A 4 14.46 -21.49 0.36
CA HIS A 4 14.41 -20.11 -0.10
C HIS A 4 12.98 -19.62 0.14
N HIS A 5 12.74 -19.03 1.31
CA HIS A 5 11.56 -18.21 1.53
C HIS A 5 11.77 -17.02 0.61
N GLU A 6 11.22 -17.10 -0.59
CA GLU A 6 11.15 -15.95 -1.48
C GLU A 6 10.38 -14.89 -0.70
N LYS A 7 11.14 -13.93 -0.18
CA LYS A 7 10.60 -12.88 0.66
C LYS A 7 9.74 -12.05 -0.28
N ILE A 8 8.43 -12.04 -0.04
CA ILE A 8 7.52 -11.12 -0.72
C ILE A 8 8.04 -9.72 -0.36
N LEU A 9 8.60 -9.02 -1.34
CA LEU A 9 9.10 -7.65 -1.18
C LEU A 9 8.29 -6.74 -2.07
N PHE A 10 7.71 -5.72 -1.48
CA PHE A 10 6.95 -4.69 -2.18
C PHE A 10 7.67 -3.36 -2.07
N TYR A 11 8.13 -2.84 -3.21
CA TYR A 11 8.92 -1.61 -3.26
C TYR A 11 8.06 -0.36 -3.45
N GLY A 12 6.83 -0.54 -3.96
CA GLY A 12 5.94 0.56 -4.31
C GLY A 12 6.50 1.39 -5.48
N ARG A 13 7.02 0.71 -6.51
CA ARG A 13 7.52 1.36 -7.73
C ARG A 13 6.37 1.62 -8.72
N GLU A 14 6.55 2.60 -9.61
CA GLU A 14 5.61 2.79 -10.73
C GLU A 14 5.51 1.52 -11.57
N GLY A 15 4.26 1.11 -11.85
CA GLY A 15 3.97 -0.10 -12.59
C GLY A 15 3.93 -1.40 -11.77
N GLU A 16 4.30 -1.38 -10.49
CA GLU A 16 4.17 -2.53 -9.59
C GLU A 16 2.74 -2.63 -9.05
N ALA A 17 2.06 -3.74 -9.33
CA ALA A 17 0.67 -3.94 -8.90
C ALA A 17 0.58 -4.22 -7.39
N CYS A 18 0.00 -3.28 -6.64
CA CYS A 18 -0.22 -3.41 -5.20
C CYS A 18 -1.11 -4.61 -4.84
N GLU A 19 -2.01 -5.00 -5.74
CA GLU A 19 -2.92 -6.13 -5.60
C GLU A 19 -2.16 -7.46 -5.44
N GLY A 20 -1.04 -7.61 -6.15
CA GLY A 20 -0.19 -8.81 -6.06
C GLY A 20 0.39 -8.98 -4.66
N PHE A 21 0.90 -7.89 -4.08
CA PHE A 21 1.38 -7.85 -2.71
C PHE A 21 0.28 -8.20 -1.69
N ILE A 22 -0.89 -7.56 -1.81
CA ILE A 22 -2.04 -7.79 -0.92
C ILE A 22 -2.50 -9.25 -0.98
N ARG A 23 -2.52 -9.84 -2.19
CA ARG A 23 -2.85 -11.26 -2.37
C ARG A 23 -1.84 -12.16 -1.66
N ALA A 24 -0.56 -11.90 -1.82
CA ALA A 24 0.50 -12.72 -1.22
C ALA A 24 0.44 -12.68 0.32
N VAL A 25 0.20 -11.51 0.92
CA VAL A 25 -0.02 -11.38 2.39
C VAL A 25 -1.22 -12.22 2.84
N ARG A 26 -2.33 -12.21 2.08
CA ARG A 26 -3.50 -13.04 2.39
C ARG A 26 -3.23 -14.53 2.29
N GLU A 27 -2.46 -14.97 1.31
CA GLU A 27 -2.08 -16.38 1.15
C GLU A 27 -1.25 -16.86 2.35
N VAL A 28 -0.28 -16.05 2.79
CA VAL A 28 0.51 -16.35 4.00
C VAL A 28 -0.37 -16.37 5.25
N ALA A 29 -1.24 -15.38 5.43
CA ALA A 29 -2.14 -15.34 6.58
C ALA A 29 -3.13 -16.53 6.58
N PHE A 30 -3.61 -16.95 5.42
CA PHE A 30 -4.47 -18.12 5.29
C PHE A 30 -3.73 -19.40 5.69
N ALA A 31 -2.51 -19.61 5.17
CA ALA A 31 -1.68 -20.76 5.52
C ALA A 31 -1.33 -20.80 7.03
N ALA A 32 -1.18 -19.63 7.66
CA ALA A 32 -0.92 -19.50 9.09
C ALA A 32 -2.20 -19.57 9.97
N GLY A 33 -3.40 -19.65 9.39
CA GLY A 33 -4.67 -19.60 10.13
C GLY A 33 -5.00 -18.22 10.74
N ARG A 34 -4.34 -17.16 10.24
CA ARG A 34 -4.39 -15.77 10.72
C ARG A 34 -5.13 -14.82 9.78
N ILE A 35 -5.89 -15.33 8.82
CA ILE A 35 -6.58 -14.53 7.78
C ILE A 35 -7.60 -13.49 8.31
N ARG A 36 -7.97 -13.55 9.59
CA ARG A 36 -8.87 -12.61 10.28
C ARG A 36 -8.17 -11.78 11.37
N ASP A 37 -6.87 -11.93 11.50
CA ASP A 37 -6.04 -11.27 12.51
C ASP A 37 -5.39 -10.04 11.87
N ASP A 38 -6.11 -8.93 11.85
CA ASP A 38 -5.70 -7.72 11.12
C ASP A 38 -4.36 -7.16 11.65
N ALA A 39 -4.11 -7.26 12.96
CA ALA A 39 -2.85 -6.83 13.56
C ALA A 39 -1.69 -7.72 13.11
N TRP A 40 -1.85 -9.04 13.18
CA TRP A 40 -0.83 -9.97 12.71
C TRP A 40 -0.52 -9.80 11.22
N MET A 41 -1.56 -9.58 10.40
CA MET A 41 -1.39 -9.36 8.97
C MET A 41 -0.66 -8.05 8.67
N ALA A 42 -0.95 -6.98 9.41
CA ALA A 42 -0.27 -5.70 9.27
C ALA A 42 1.20 -5.80 9.69
N ASP A 43 1.48 -6.46 10.81
CA ASP A 43 2.85 -6.73 11.28
C ASP A 43 3.62 -7.51 10.23
N PHE A 44 3.06 -8.61 9.69
CA PHE A 44 3.70 -9.38 8.63
C PHE A 44 3.95 -8.54 7.38
N ALA A 45 2.94 -7.79 6.92
CA ALA A 45 3.05 -6.93 5.75
C ALA A 45 4.17 -5.89 5.92
N SER A 46 4.33 -5.30 7.10
CA SER A 46 5.39 -4.31 7.39
C SER A 46 6.79 -4.86 7.12
N THR A 47 7.03 -6.15 7.43
CA THR A 47 8.33 -6.81 7.19
C THR A 47 8.68 -6.99 5.71
N CYS A 48 7.67 -6.88 4.85
CA CYS A 48 7.72 -7.08 3.41
C CYS A 48 7.82 -5.76 2.63
N LEU A 49 7.66 -4.61 3.29
CA LEU A 49 7.76 -3.31 2.64
C LEU A 49 9.21 -2.88 2.51
N ASP A 50 9.54 -2.28 1.36
CA ASP A 50 10.86 -1.72 1.09
C ASP A 50 10.73 -0.42 0.28
N GLY A 51 11.83 0.33 0.14
CA GLY A 51 11.93 1.49 -0.73
C GLY A 51 10.86 2.55 -0.47
N SER A 52 10.10 2.88 -1.52
CA SER A 52 9.05 3.90 -1.46
C SER A 52 7.87 3.46 -0.58
N ALA A 53 7.52 2.17 -0.61
CA ALA A 53 6.44 1.61 0.19
C ALA A 53 6.75 1.67 1.69
N LEU A 54 7.97 1.33 2.09
CA LEU A 54 8.40 1.43 3.49
C LEU A 54 8.36 2.89 3.97
N ARG A 55 8.90 3.83 3.18
CA ARG A 55 8.85 5.27 3.53
C ARG A 55 7.43 5.77 3.69
N TYR A 56 6.50 5.29 2.87
CA TYR A 56 5.10 5.66 3.00
C TYR A 56 4.49 5.10 4.29
N TYR A 57 4.75 3.83 4.59
CA TYR A 57 4.27 3.16 5.81
C TYR A 57 4.70 3.87 7.10
N GLU A 58 5.97 4.25 7.21
CA GLU A 58 6.51 4.95 8.39
C GLU A 58 5.85 6.33 8.64
N ASN A 59 5.22 6.92 7.62
CA ASN A 59 4.50 8.19 7.74
C ASN A 59 3.01 8.01 8.07
N LEU A 60 2.49 6.78 8.12
CA LEU A 60 1.10 6.51 8.48
C LEU A 60 0.92 6.57 10.00
N GLY A 61 -0.32 6.85 10.44
CA GLY A 61 -0.70 6.77 11.85
C GLY A 61 -0.58 5.35 12.41
N SER A 62 -0.34 5.23 13.72
CA SER A 62 -0.19 3.92 14.39
C SER A 62 -1.44 3.04 14.29
N ASP A 63 -2.61 3.66 14.21
CA ASP A 63 -3.89 3.00 13.93
C ASP A 63 -3.90 2.34 12.55
N ILE A 64 -3.36 3.00 11.52
CA ILE A 64 -3.26 2.44 10.17
C ILE A 64 -2.17 1.37 10.11
N GLN A 65 -1.04 1.61 10.76
CA GLN A 65 0.09 0.66 10.77
C GLN A 65 -0.27 -0.68 11.43
N SER A 66 -1.18 -0.69 12.40
CA SER A 66 -1.57 -1.89 13.17
C SER A 66 -2.88 -2.54 12.70
N ASP A 67 -3.54 -2.01 11.67
CA ASP A 67 -4.78 -2.56 11.14
C ASP A 67 -4.63 -2.86 9.64
N TRP A 68 -4.62 -4.14 9.29
CA TRP A 68 -4.46 -4.57 7.90
C TRP A 68 -5.56 -4.04 6.96
N ARG A 69 -6.78 -3.81 7.45
CA ARG A 69 -7.87 -3.27 6.63
C ARG A 69 -7.64 -1.82 6.28
N LEU A 70 -7.11 -1.03 7.20
CA LEU A 70 -6.72 0.36 6.94
C LEU A 70 -5.46 0.41 6.09
N LEU A 71 -4.44 -0.39 6.42
CA LEU A 71 -3.19 -0.45 5.70
C LEU A 71 -3.38 -0.80 4.22
N ARG A 72 -4.17 -1.85 3.91
CA ARG A 72 -4.42 -2.24 2.52
C ARG A 72 -5.15 -1.15 1.72
N GLN A 73 -6.02 -0.36 2.35
CA GLN A 73 -6.69 0.77 1.69
C GLN A 73 -5.68 1.88 1.40
N ALA A 74 -4.86 2.25 2.39
CA ALA A 74 -3.81 3.24 2.21
C ALA A 74 -2.84 2.86 1.09
N LEU A 75 -2.41 1.60 1.03
CA LEU A 75 -1.53 1.09 -0.02
C LEU A 75 -2.17 1.16 -1.41
N LEU A 76 -3.44 0.73 -1.57
CA LEU A 76 -4.15 0.81 -2.86
C LEU A 76 -4.35 2.26 -3.33
N THR A 77 -4.61 3.19 -2.40
CA THR A 77 -4.73 4.61 -2.75
C THR A 77 -3.39 5.21 -3.17
N ARG A 78 -2.30 4.81 -2.53
CA ARG A 78 -0.95 5.33 -2.82
C ARG A 78 -0.34 4.72 -4.08
N TYR A 79 -0.60 3.44 -4.33
CA TYR A 79 -0.03 2.65 -5.43
C TYR A 79 -1.17 2.09 -6.30
N PRO A 80 -1.82 2.95 -7.11
CA PRO A 80 -2.89 2.52 -7.99
C PRO A 80 -2.36 1.60 -9.10
N PRO A 81 -3.23 0.80 -9.73
CA PRO A 81 -2.83 -0.04 -10.85
C PRO A 81 -2.21 0.78 -12.01
N PRO A 82 -1.28 0.18 -12.77
CA PRO A 82 -0.58 0.86 -13.87
C PRO A 82 -1.50 1.52 -14.89
N ASP A 83 -2.65 0.90 -15.19
CA ASP A 83 -3.64 1.43 -16.13
C ASP A 83 -4.30 2.74 -15.63
N GLN A 84 -4.33 2.95 -14.32
CA GLN A 84 -4.85 4.17 -13.70
C GLN A 84 -3.78 5.27 -13.53
N ALA A 85 -2.49 4.93 -13.57
CA ALA A 85 -1.39 5.89 -13.48
C ALA A 85 -1.16 6.69 -14.78
N GLY A 86 -1.64 6.17 -15.92
CA GLY A 86 -1.59 6.84 -17.24
C GLY A 86 -2.76 7.79 -17.54
N GLY A 87 -3.75 7.87 -16.64
CA GLY A 87 -4.89 8.77 -16.80
C GLY A 87 -4.61 10.14 -16.21
N THR A 88 -3.96 11.04 -16.96
CA THR A 88 -4.08 12.47 -16.66
C THR A 88 -5.56 12.85 -16.71
N PRO A 89 -6.18 13.39 -15.64
CA PRO A 89 -7.34 14.24 -15.82
C PRO A 89 -6.80 15.56 -16.41
N VAL A 90 -6.74 15.63 -17.73
CA VAL A 90 -6.68 16.92 -18.41
C VAL A 90 -8.01 17.61 -18.09
N GLY A 91 -7.95 18.56 -17.15
CA GLY A 91 -9.07 19.44 -16.81
C GLY A 91 -9.52 19.30 -15.37
N ASN A 92 -8.87 20.03 -14.44
CA ASN A 92 -9.42 21.31 -14.01
C ASN A 92 -8.40 22.06 -13.15
N LEU A 93 -7.66 22.97 -13.77
CA LEU A 93 -7.06 24.10 -13.07
C LEU A 93 -8.23 25.00 -12.64
N GLY A 94 -8.70 24.78 -11.42
CA GLY A 94 -9.77 25.55 -10.80
C GLY A 94 -9.47 25.85 -9.34
N PHE A 95 -8.22 26.22 -9.04
CA PHE A 95 -7.83 26.75 -7.73
C PHE A 95 -7.39 28.20 -7.86
N GLU A 96 -8.27 29.04 -8.40
CA GLU A 96 -8.21 30.49 -8.18
C GLU A 96 -9.43 30.90 -7.35
N ARG A 97 -9.32 30.72 -6.03
CA ARG A 97 -10.12 31.48 -5.08
C ARG A 97 -9.17 32.23 -4.17
N PHE A 98 -9.33 33.55 -4.18
CA PHE A 98 -8.62 34.57 -3.40
C PHE A 98 -7.19 34.79 -3.89
N ILE A 99 -6.89 35.94 -4.49
CA ILE A 99 -6.61 37.24 -3.85
C ILE A 99 -6.78 38.33 -4.95
N SER A 100 -7.63 39.37 -4.85
CA SER A 100 -7.34 40.67 -4.19
C SER A 100 -8.50 41.69 -4.41
N PRO A 101 -8.51 42.83 -3.69
CA PRO A 101 -9.67 43.69 -3.41
C PRO A 101 -9.82 44.91 -4.35
N ILE A 102 -11.03 45.49 -4.39
CA ILE A 102 -11.33 46.94 -4.46
C ILE A 102 -12.61 47.20 -3.65
#